data_AF-A0A1H6L016-F1
#
_entry.id   AF-A0A1H6L016-F1
#
_cell.length_a   1.000
_cell.length_b   1.000
_cell.length_c   1.000
_cell.angle_alpha   90.00
_cell.angle_beta   90.00
_cell.angle_gamma   90.00
#
_symmetry.space_group_name_H-M   'P 1'
#
loop_
_entity.id
_entity.type
_entity.pdbx_description
1 polymer ?
#
loop_
_entity_poly.entity_id
_entity_poly.type
_entity_poly.pdbx_seq_one_letter_code
_entity_poly.pdbx_strand_id
1 'polypeptide(L)' 'MKKSRFTEAQIMGVLRQAEGGLPVSELCREHGISSATFSAA' A
#
# COMPACT_ATOMS: atom_id res chain seq x y z
N MET A 1 4.99 21.23 -6.29
CA MET A 1 4.16 20.11 -5.78
C MET A 1 5.07 18.90 -5.54
N LYS A 2 5.09 18.33 -4.35
CA LYS A 2 5.84 17.08 -4.10
C LYS A 2 5.14 15.98 -4.89
N LYS A 3 5.84 15.30 -5.80
CA LYS A 3 5.31 14.12 -6.47
C LYS A 3 5.04 13.06 -5.40
N SER A 4 3.83 12.51 -5.38
CA SER A 4 3.55 11.33 -4.56
C SER A 4 4.51 10.22 -4.96
N ARG A 5 5.03 9.49 -3.97
CA ARG A 5 5.95 8.39 -4.18
C ARG A 5 5.26 7.16 -4.79
N PHE A 6 3.93 7.09 -4.68
CA PHE A 6 3.08 6.03 -5.21
C PHE A 6 1.94 6.63 -6.06
N THR A 7 1.54 5.91 -7.10
CA THR A 7 0.37 6.26 -7.91
C THR A 7 -0.92 5.78 -7.23
N GLU A 8 -2.04 6.41 -7.57
CA GLU A 8 -3.36 6.01 -7.05
C GLU A 8 -3.69 4.54 -7.39
N ALA A 9 -3.34 4.10 -8.60
CA ALA A 9 -3.51 2.71 -9.02
C ALA A 9 -2.69 1.73 -8.16
N GLN A 10 -1.46 2.09 -7.77
CA GLN A 10 -0.65 1.28 -6.86
C GLN A 10 -1.31 1.19 -5.48
N ILE A 11 -1.79 2.31 -4.93
CA ILE A 11 -2.47 2.34 -3.63
C ILE A 11 -3.72 1.44 -3.66
N MET A 12 -4.59 1.62 -4.66
CA MET A 12 -5.81 0.82 -4.82
C MET A 12 -5.52 -0.67 -5.00
N GLY A 13 -4.44 -1.04 -5.70
CA GLY A 13 -4.02 -2.42 -5.85
C GLY A 13 -3.63 -3.07 -4.53
N VAL A 14 -2.93 -2.34 -3.66
CA VAL A 14 -2.51 -2.85 -2.34
C VAL A 14 -3.71 -2.95 -1.38
N LEU A 15 -4.62 -1.97 -1.40
CA LEU A 15 -5.84 -2.01 -0.59
C LEU A 15 -6.73 -3.22 -0.95
N ARG A 16 -6.95 -3.49 -2.23
CA ARG A 16 -7.72 -4.66 -2.69
C ARG A 16 -7.10 -5.98 -2.28
N GLN A 17 -5.77 -6.08 -2.30
CA GLN A 17 -5.08 -7.27 -1.84
C GLN A 17 -5.30 -7.50 -0.33
N ALA A 18 -5.27 -6.43 0.47
CA ALA A 18 -5.57 -6.50 1.89
C ALA A 18 -7.04 -6.88 2.15
N GLU A 19 -7.99 -6.33 1.38
CA GLU A 19 -9.41 -6.74 1.41
C GLU A 19 -9.61 -8.20 1.02
N GLY A 20 -8.77 -8.72 0.12
CA GLY A 20 -8.71 -10.15 -0.24
C GLY A 20 -8.14 -11.06 0.84
N GLY A 21 -7.74 -10.51 2.00
CA GLY A 21 -7.23 -11.26 3.15
C GLY A 21 -5.72 -11.44 3.17
N LEU A 22 -4.96 -10.80 2.28
CA LEU A 22 -3.50 -10.83 2.35
C LEU A 22 -3.01 -10.04 3.59
N PRO A 23 -2.03 -10.59 4.35
CA PRO A 23 -1.48 -9.89 5.49
C PRO A 23 -0.84 -8.55 5.09
N VAL A 24 -1.26 -7.47 5.75
CA VAL A 24 -0.70 -6.12 5.53
C VAL A 24 0.83 -6.10 5.68
N SER A 25 1.38 -6.92 6.58
CA SER A 25 2.83 -7.06 6.78
C SER A 25 3.56 -7.60 5.55
N GLU A 26 2.96 -8.52 4.80
CA GLU A 26 3.53 -9.02 3.54
C GLU A 26 3.41 -7.98 2.44
N LEU A 27 2.23 -7.36 2.30
CA LEU A 27 1.99 -6.30 1.32
C LEU A 27 2.94 -5.11 1.50
N CYS A 28 3.16 -4.69 2.74
CA CYS A 28 4.13 -3.65 3.08
C CYS A 28 5.54 -4.03 2.62
N ARG A 29 5.94 -5.28 2.85
CA ARG A 29 7.28 -5.77 2.51
C ARG A 29 7.48 -5.94 1.01
N GLU A 30 6.48 -6.47 0.30
CA GLU A 30 6.52 -6.69 -1.14
C GLU A 30 6.54 -5.36 -1.92
N HIS A 31 5.69 -4.42 -1.53
CA HIS A 31 5.54 -3.15 -2.25
C HIS A 31 6.49 -2.04 -1.74
N GLY A 32 7.34 -2.33 -0.75
CA GLY A 32 8.23 -1.34 -0.14
C GLY A 32 7.47 -0.20 0.55
N ILE A 33 6.30 -0.51 1.10
CA ILE A 33 5.40 0.41 1.79
C ILE A 33 5.63 0.26 3.30
N SER A 34 5.78 1.38 4.00
CA SER A 34 5.83 1.32 5.47
C SER A 34 4.42 1.09 6.02
N SER A 35 4.31 0.41 7.16
CA SER A 35 3.01 0.23 7.85
C SER A 35 2.31 1.58 8.10
N ALA A 36 3.07 2.63 8.43
CA ALA A 36 2.54 3.98 8.60
C ALA A 36 1.94 4.58 7.30
N THR A 37 2.53 4.26 6.15
CA THR A 37 1.99 4.67 4.84
C THR A 37 0.73 3.89 4.51
N PHE A 38 0.68 2.59 4.81
CA PHE A 38 -0.51 1.77 4.59
C PHE A 38 -1.67 2.20 5.51
N SER A 39 -1.40 2.55 6.77
CA SER A 39 -2.44 3.06 7.68
C SER A 39 -2.95 4.46 7.34
N ALA A 40 -2.22 5.20 6.50
CA ALA A 40 -2.59 6.54 6.06
C ALA A 40 -3.22 6.57 4.65
N ALA A 41 -3.31 5.41 4.00
CA ALA A 41 -3.96 5.20 2.71
C ALA A 41 -5.44 4.87 2.91
#